data_AF-A0A955ZJ38-F1
#
_entry.id   AF-A0A955ZJ38-F1
#
_cell.length_a   1.000
_cell.length_b   1.000
_cell.length_c   1.000
_cell.angle_alpha   90.00
_cell.angle_beta   90.00
_cell.angle_gamma   90.00
#
_symmetry.space_group_name_H-M   'P 1'
#
loop_
_entity.id
_entity.type
_entity.pdbx_description
1 polymer ?
#
loop_
_entity_poly.entity_id
_entity_poly.type
_entity_poly.pdbx_seq_one_letter_code
_entity_poly.pdbx_strand_id
1 'polypeptide(L)'
;MKLSSQEAQRLVDLVAQAQTREAAVEAAGTAFSFLVGQLHALADSANGYPRNPIEGRVWKEGCRLASICDQFADAAAHWNQRRGEEQATRLAASMAMQVVAHYPEEIFPRVLRNAKCCEALEMTTDAAEAYHCIAADFDALDLEEILELTEPLEEADVTILTCLREALSGLERLDQTGLTDAQRALAERVNEALSNRPRVSGSAARGTEPP
;
A
#
# COMPACT_ATOMS: atom_id res chain seq x y z
N MET A 1 -7.88 -8.06 22.43
CA MET A 1 -6.94 -6.92 22.49
C MET A 1 -7.69 -5.67 22.04
N LYS A 2 -7.51 -4.50 22.66
CA LYS A 2 -8.12 -3.26 22.17
C LYS A 2 -7.20 -2.62 21.13
N LEU A 3 -7.78 -2.00 20.09
CA LEU A 3 -7.01 -1.21 19.12
C LEU A 3 -6.31 -0.03 19.82
N SER A 4 -5.05 0.21 19.48
CA SER A 4 -4.20 1.28 20.03
C SER A 4 -3.10 1.68 19.06
N SER A 5 -3.39 2.68 18.22
CA SER A 5 -2.42 3.32 17.32
C SER A 5 -1.38 4.12 18.11
N GLN A 6 -1.73 4.63 19.30
CA GLN A 6 -0.80 5.37 20.14
C GLN A 6 0.35 4.47 20.62
N GLU A 7 0.03 3.25 21.09
CA GLU A 7 1.05 2.30 21.52
C GLU A 7 1.84 1.75 20.33
N ALA A 8 1.16 1.50 19.20
CA ALA A 8 1.84 1.13 17.96
C ALA A 8 2.88 2.18 17.53
N GLN A 9 2.50 3.47 17.52
CA GLN A 9 3.42 4.56 17.19
C GLN A 9 4.61 4.60 18.15
N ARG A 10 4.35 4.53 19.46
CA ARG A 10 5.41 4.54 20.47
C ARG A 10 6.43 3.41 20.25
N LEU A 11 5.97 2.22 19.89
CA LEU A 11 6.85 1.07 19.63
C LEU A 11 7.66 1.25 18.32
N VAL A 12 7.04 1.78 17.26
CA VAL A 12 7.74 2.08 16.00
C VAL A 12 8.77 3.20 16.18
N ASP A 13 8.47 4.21 16.99
CA ASP A 13 9.41 5.28 17.33
C ASP A 13 10.67 4.74 18.00
N LEU A 14 10.57 3.70 18.83
CA LEU A 14 11.74 3.05 19.44
C LEU A 14 12.66 2.40 18.40
N VAL A 15 12.11 1.87 17.31
CA VAL A 15 12.90 1.33 16.18
C VAL A 15 13.63 2.46 15.47
N ALA A 16 12.90 3.54 15.16
CA ALA A 16 13.45 4.68 14.44
C ALA A 16 14.54 5.42 15.25
N GLN A 17 14.39 5.49 16.58
CA GLN A 17 15.27 6.24 17.48
C GLN A 17 16.36 5.37 18.14
N ALA A 18 16.45 4.09 17.78
CA ALA A 18 17.46 3.18 18.31
C ALA A 18 18.88 3.76 18.09
N GLN A 19 19.76 3.56 19.07
CA GLN A 19 21.14 4.06 19.00
C GLN A 19 22.09 3.05 18.34
N THR A 20 21.68 1.79 18.25
CA THR A 20 22.45 0.71 17.65
C THR A 20 21.55 -0.20 16.83
N ARG A 21 22.15 -0.97 15.92
CA ARG A 21 21.43 -1.94 15.10
C ARG A 21 20.79 -3.03 15.95
N GLU A 22 21.49 -3.50 16.99
CA GLU A 22 20.98 -4.51 17.92
C GLU A 22 19.73 -4.02 18.65
N ALA A 23 19.75 -2.80 19.16
CA ALA A 23 18.60 -2.18 19.80
C ALA A 23 17.43 -2.00 18.82
N ALA A 24 17.73 -1.63 17.57
CA ALA A 24 16.72 -1.51 16.52
C ALA A 24 16.05 -2.86 16.20
N VAL A 25 16.82 -3.95 16.13
CA VAL A 25 16.30 -5.31 15.88
C VAL A 25 15.40 -5.78 17.03
N GLU A 26 15.82 -5.56 18.28
CA GLU A 26 15.03 -5.91 19.46
C GLU A 26 13.71 -5.12 19.52
N ALA A 27 13.78 -3.80 19.30
CA ALA A 27 12.61 -2.94 19.23
C ALA A 27 11.68 -3.36 18.08
N ALA A 28 12.23 -3.71 16.92
CA ALA A 28 11.46 -4.14 15.75
C ALA A 28 10.70 -5.44 16.03
N GLY A 29 11.30 -6.41 16.72
CA GLY A 29 10.62 -7.65 17.13
C GLY A 29 9.41 -7.38 18.03
N THR A 30 9.54 -6.42 18.95
CA THR A 30 8.46 -6.00 19.85
C THR A 30 7.35 -5.27 19.09
N ALA A 31 7.71 -4.29 18.24
CA ALA A 31 6.77 -3.54 17.42
C ALA A 31 5.99 -4.46 16.47
N PHE A 32 6.68 -5.37 15.78
CA PHE A 32 6.07 -6.34 14.88
C PHE A 32 5.06 -7.23 15.60
N SER A 33 5.44 -7.82 16.74
CA SER A 33 4.54 -8.69 17.52
C SER A 33 3.28 -7.96 17.98
N PHE A 34 3.43 -6.69 18.39
CA PHE A 34 2.29 -5.86 18.77
C PHE A 34 1.38 -5.57 17.57
N LEU A 35 1.94 -5.15 16.43
CA LEU A 35 1.20 -4.82 15.22
C LEU A 35 0.45 -6.03 14.63
N VAL A 36 1.01 -7.23 14.70
CA VAL A 36 0.29 -8.47 14.35
C VAL A 36 -0.95 -8.66 15.25
N GLY A 37 -0.82 -8.42 16.55
CA GLY A 37 -1.95 -8.44 17.48
C GLY A 37 -3.02 -7.38 17.15
N GLN A 38 -2.59 -6.19 16.72
CA GLN A 38 -3.48 -5.12 16.27
C GLN A 38 -4.21 -5.50 14.98
N LEU A 39 -3.56 -6.22 14.05
CA LEU A 39 -4.18 -6.66 12.80
C LEU A 39 -5.36 -7.58 13.08
N HIS A 40 -5.18 -8.58 13.94
CA HIS A 40 -6.26 -9.49 14.32
C HIS A 40 -7.42 -8.73 14.99
N ALA A 41 -7.10 -7.82 15.93
CA ALA A 41 -8.12 -7.01 16.58
C ALA A 41 -8.86 -6.08 15.59
N LEU A 42 -8.17 -5.58 14.56
CA LEU A 42 -8.75 -4.74 13.52
C LEU A 42 -9.67 -5.55 12.63
N ALA A 43 -9.24 -6.73 12.18
CA ALA A 43 -10.05 -7.63 11.36
C ALA A 43 -11.37 -7.99 12.07
N ASP A 44 -11.30 -8.34 13.36
CA ASP A 44 -12.49 -8.61 14.18
C ASP A 44 -13.41 -7.38 14.27
N SER A 45 -12.82 -6.19 14.47
CA SER A 45 -13.57 -4.94 14.64
C SER A 45 -14.13 -4.37 13.32
N ALA A 46 -13.49 -4.69 12.19
CA ALA A 46 -13.89 -4.27 10.85
C ALA A 46 -15.13 -5.03 10.37
N ASN A 47 -15.49 -6.13 11.02
CA ASN A 47 -16.75 -6.85 10.80
C ASN A 47 -16.95 -7.27 9.32
N GLY A 48 -15.88 -7.57 8.59
CA GLY A 48 -15.97 -7.96 7.17
C GLY A 48 -16.34 -6.80 6.23
N TYR A 49 -16.01 -5.56 6.59
CA TYR A 49 -16.03 -4.41 5.70
C TYR A 49 -15.33 -4.74 4.35
N PRO A 50 -15.83 -4.26 3.19
CA PRO A 50 -16.95 -3.33 3.01
C PRO A 50 -18.34 -3.97 2.98
N ARG A 51 -18.48 -5.29 3.13
CA ARG A 51 -19.79 -5.97 3.04
C ARG A 51 -20.72 -5.60 4.21
N ASN A 52 -20.14 -5.28 5.36
CA ASN A 52 -20.86 -4.75 6.51
C ASN A 52 -20.34 -3.36 6.87
N PRO A 53 -21.16 -2.49 7.47
CA PRO A 53 -20.70 -1.19 7.95
C PRO A 53 -19.62 -1.33 9.02
N ILE A 54 -18.66 -0.42 8.97
CA ILE A 54 -17.62 -0.26 9.99
C ILE A 54 -17.89 1.01 10.80
N GLU A 55 -17.62 0.97 12.10
CA GLU A 55 -17.69 2.17 12.93
C GLU A 55 -16.58 3.17 12.53
N GLY A 56 -16.91 4.46 12.40
CA GLY A 56 -15.93 5.47 11.97
C GLY A 56 -14.69 5.57 12.87
N ARG A 57 -14.80 5.23 14.16
CA ARG A 57 -13.64 5.15 15.07
C ARG A 57 -12.70 3.99 14.73
N VAL A 58 -13.25 2.84 14.30
CA VAL A 58 -12.46 1.66 13.91
C VAL A 58 -11.79 1.92 12.58
N TRP A 59 -12.53 2.50 11.62
CA TRP A 59 -11.97 2.93 10.33
C TRP A 59 -10.77 3.88 10.53
N LYS A 60 -10.97 4.97 11.30
CA LYS A 60 -9.91 5.94 11.58
C LYS A 60 -8.70 5.33 12.26
N GLU A 61 -8.92 4.40 13.19
CA GLU A 61 -7.84 3.72 13.89
C GLU A 61 -7.09 2.74 12.97
N GLY A 62 -7.80 2.01 12.11
CA GLY A 62 -7.22 1.14 11.10
C GLY A 62 -6.35 1.90 10.09
N CYS A 63 -6.82 3.05 9.59
CA CYS A 63 -6.03 3.90 8.70
C CYS A 63 -4.73 4.37 9.38
N ARG A 64 -4.80 4.76 10.66
CA ARG A 64 -3.60 5.14 11.44
C ARG A 64 -2.64 3.98 11.62
N LEU A 65 -3.15 2.78 11.95
CA LEU A 65 -2.32 1.59 12.08
C LEU A 65 -1.62 1.21 10.77
N ALA A 66 -2.30 1.32 9.63
CA ALA A 66 -1.69 1.13 8.32
C ALA A 66 -0.55 2.12 8.06
N SER A 67 -0.77 3.42 8.31
CA SER A 67 0.28 4.44 8.19
C SER A 67 1.45 4.24 9.16
N ILE A 68 1.21 3.73 10.37
CA ILE A 68 2.27 3.38 11.32
C ILE A 68 3.09 2.19 10.81
N CYS A 69 2.47 1.22 10.13
CA CYS A 69 3.20 0.15 9.47
C CYS A 69 4.05 0.65 8.30
N ASP A 70 3.59 1.65 7.54
CA ASP A 70 4.40 2.32 6.51
C ASP A 70 5.65 2.97 7.13
N GLN A 71 5.50 3.68 8.25
CA GLN A 71 6.62 4.26 8.99
C GLN A 71 7.56 3.19 9.57
N PHE A 72 7.00 2.06 10.02
CA PHE A 72 7.81 0.93 10.49
C PHE A 72 8.66 0.34 9.36
N ALA A 73 8.11 0.24 8.15
CA ALA A 73 8.87 -0.18 6.98
C ALA A 73 10.02 0.78 6.69
N ASP A 74 9.78 2.09 6.74
CA ASP A 74 10.83 3.12 6.56
C ASP A 74 11.94 2.98 7.62
N ALA A 75 11.56 2.78 8.89
CA ALA A 75 12.51 2.57 9.98
C ALA A 75 13.33 1.27 9.79
N ALA A 76 12.68 0.17 9.39
CA ALA A 76 13.37 -1.09 9.11
C ALA A 76 14.35 -0.96 7.92
N ALA A 77 13.95 -0.26 6.87
CA ALA A 77 14.79 0.04 5.71
C ALA A 77 16.02 0.88 6.10
N HIS A 78 15.83 1.90 6.95
CA HIS A 78 16.93 2.72 7.48
C HIS A 78 18.02 1.88 8.17
N TRP A 79 17.61 0.84 8.91
CA TRP A 79 18.53 -0.09 9.57
C TRP A 79 19.01 -1.24 8.68
N ASN A 80 18.72 -1.20 7.37
CA ASN A 80 19.02 -2.24 6.39
C ASN A 80 18.48 -3.63 6.82
N GLN A 81 17.31 -3.65 7.45
CA GLN A 81 16.60 -4.87 7.86
C GLN A 81 15.61 -5.27 6.77
N ARG A 82 16.10 -5.75 5.62
CA ARG A 82 15.26 -6.07 4.46
C ARG A 82 14.06 -6.97 4.78
N ARG A 83 14.26 -7.99 5.62
CA ARG A 83 13.16 -8.87 6.06
C ARG A 83 12.15 -8.14 6.95
N GLY A 84 12.62 -7.23 7.82
CA GLY A 84 11.75 -6.41 8.65
C GLY A 84 10.94 -5.40 7.82
N GLU A 85 11.56 -4.80 6.80
CA GLU A 85 10.87 -3.91 5.85
C GLU A 85 9.77 -4.67 5.09
N GLU A 86 10.07 -5.85 4.56
CA GLU A 86 9.08 -6.70 3.90
C GLU A 86 7.91 -7.03 4.84
N GLN A 87 8.21 -7.48 6.07
CA GLN A 87 7.18 -7.78 7.07
C GLN A 87 6.30 -6.56 7.42
N ALA A 88 6.91 -5.37 7.54
CA ALA A 88 6.20 -4.14 7.85
C ALA A 88 5.31 -3.68 6.68
N THR A 89 5.80 -3.74 5.44
CA THR A 89 4.99 -3.41 4.24
C THR A 89 3.82 -4.37 4.06
N ARG A 90 4.04 -5.67 4.36
CA ARG A 90 2.96 -6.67 4.37
C ARG A 90 1.88 -6.34 5.40
N LEU A 91 2.28 -5.94 6.60
CA LEU A 91 1.36 -5.49 7.64
C LEU A 91 0.60 -4.23 7.21
N ALA A 92 1.27 -3.26 6.58
CA ALA A 92 0.63 -2.04 6.10
C ALA A 92 -0.49 -2.35 5.09
N ALA A 93 -0.19 -3.17 4.09
CA ALA A 93 -1.18 -3.64 3.11
C ALA A 93 -2.33 -4.39 3.80
N SER A 94 -2.01 -5.34 4.69
CA SER A 94 -3.01 -6.15 5.39
C SER A 94 -3.96 -5.33 6.27
N MET A 95 -3.43 -4.33 6.99
CA MET A 95 -4.21 -3.40 7.80
C MET A 95 -5.13 -2.54 6.93
N ALA A 96 -4.58 -1.98 5.85
CA ALA A 96 -5.34 -1.13 4.93
C ALA A 96 -6.49 -1.92 4.28
N MET A 97 -6.26 -3.16 3.88
CA MET A 97 -7.31 -4.04 3.32
C MET A 97 -8.49 -4.27 4.30
N GLN A 98 -8.31 -4.12 5.62
CA GLN A 98 -9.43 -4.26 6.55
C GLN A 98 -10.40 -3.06 6.52
N VAL A 99 -9.94 -1.88 6.08
CA VAL A 99 -10.69 -0.62 6.29
C VAL A 99 -10.83 0.24 5.03
N VAL A 100 -9.99 0.03 4.02
CA VAL A 100 -9.95 0.82 2.78
C VAL A 100 -9.76 -0.06 1.53
N ALA A 101 -10.17 -1.33 1.57
CA ALA A 101 -10.00 -2.26 0.43
C ALA A 101 -10.61 -1.78 -0.90
N HIS A 102 -11.63 -0.92 -0.85
CA HIS A 102 -12.31 -0.37 -2.02
C HIS A 102 -11.74 1.00 -2.46
N TYR A 103 -10.60 1.43 -1.91
CA TYR A 103 -9.85 2.62 -2.33
C TYR A 103 -8.50 2.20 -2.96
N PRO A 104 -8.46 1.94 -4.28
CA PRO A 104 -7.25 1.46 -4.98
C PRO A 104 -6.04 2.37 -4.83
N GLU A 105 -6.26 3.68 -4.79
CA GLU A 105 -5.25 4.71 -4.57
C GLU A 105 -4.55 4.60 -3.21
N GLU A 106 -5.19 3.95 -2.23
CA GLU A 106 -4.61 3.66 -0.90
C GLU A 106 -3.98 2.26 -0.83
N ILE A 107 -4.57 1.27 -1.51
CA ILE A 107 -4.14 -0.13 -1.43
C ILE A 107 -2.99 -0.44 -2.38
N PHE A 108 -3.10 -0.04 -3.65
CA PHE A 108 -2.12 -0.41 -4.68
C PHE A 108 -0.71 0.03 -4.34
N PRO A 109 -0.46 1.25 -3.82
CA PRO A 109 0.90 1.65 -3.42
C PRO A 109 1.50 0.73 -2.35
N ARG A 110 0.70 0.25 -1.40
CA ARG A 110 1.16 -0.62 -0.30
C ARG A 110 1.46 -2.03 -0.79
N VAL A 111 0.57 -2.59 -1.63
CA VAL A 111 0.79 -3.89 -2.27
C VAL A 111 2.04 -3.84 -3.16
N LEU A 112 2.18 -2.78 -3.96
CA LEU A 112 3.33 -2.58 -4.84
C LEU A 112 4.64 -2.48 -4.04
N ARG A 113 4.62 -1.73 -2.93
CA ARG A 113 5.77 -1.59 -2.04
C ARG A 113 6.18 -2.95 -1.47
N ASN A 114 5.23 -3.75 -0.98
CA ASN A 114 5.53 -5.10 -0.49
C ASN A 114 6.06 -6.01 -1.60
N ALA A 115 5.48 -5.98 -2.80
CA ALA A 115 5.94 -6.75 -3.95
C ALA A 115 7.41 -6.46 -4.29
N LYS A 116 7.81 -5.18 -4.29
CA LYS A 116 9.22 -4.78 -4.47
C LYS A 116 10.14 -5.29 -3.36
N CYS A 117 9.68 -5.30 -2.11
CA CYS A 117 10.45 -5.89 -1.00
C CYS A 117 10.63 -7.40 -1.19
N CYS A 118 9.59 -8.11 -1.63
CA CYS A 118 9.67 -9.53 -1.98
C CYS A 118 10.63 -9.79 -3.15
N GLU A 119 10.57 -8.99 -4.22
CA GLU A 119 11.50 -9.08 -5.37
C GLU A 119 12.96 -8.89 -4.90
N ALA A 120 13.23 -7.88 -4.06
CA ALA A 120 14.56 -7.61 -3.51
C ALA A 120 15.09 -8.68 -2.53
N LEU A 121 14.22 -9.57 -2.05
CA LEU A 121 14.53 -10.73 -1.21
C LEU A 121 14.54 -12.04 -1.99
N GLU A 122 14.44 -11.98 -3.33
CA GLU A 122 14.36 -13.16 -4.22
C GLU A 122 13.13 -14.04 -3.94
N MET A 123 12.10 -13.49 -3.31
CA MET A 123 10.79 -14.13 -3.09
C MET A 123 9.92 -13.93 -4.34
N THR A 124 10.37 -14.47 -5.47
CA THR A 124 9.81 -14.16 -6.79
C THR A 124 8.33 -14.54 -6.93
N THR A 125 7.91 -15.66 -6.33
CA THR A 125 6.51 -16.09 -6.33
C THR A 125 5.63 -15.09 -5.60
N ASP A 126 5.99 -14.71 -4.37
CA ASP A 126 5.20 -13.74 -3.58
C ASP A 126 5.16 -12.36 -4.25
N ALA A 127 6.26 -11.93 -4.88
CA ALA A 127 6.31 -10.70 -5.65
C ALA A 127 5.38 -10.73 -6.87
N ALA A 128 5.41 -11.82 -7.65
CA ALA A 128 4.54 -12.00 -8.81
C ALA A 128 3.06 -12.07 -8.40
N GLU A 129 2.72 -12.79 -7.33
CA GLU A 129 1.36 -12.84 -6.78
C GLU A 129 0.85 -11.44 -6.41
N ALA A 130 1.66 -10.65 -5.71
CA ALA A 130 1.28 -9.28 -5.33
C ALA A 130 1.09 -8.35 -6.56
N TYR A 131 1.94 -8.47 -7.59
CA TYR A 131 1.74 -7.74 -8.84
C TYR A 131 0.48 -8.20 -9.60
N HIS A 132 0.18 -9.50 -9.61
CA HIS A 132 -1.05 -10.03 -10.18
C HIS A 132 -2.29 -9.50 -9.44
N CYS A 133 -2.25 -9.39 -8.11
CA CYS A 133 -3.35 -8.82 -7.35
C CYS A 133 -3.68 -7.39 -7.79
N ILE A 134 -2.68 -6.53 -8.02
CA ILE A 134 -2.90 -5.17 -8.52
C ILE A 134 -3.60 -5.18 -9.89
N ALA A 135 -3.12 -6.01 -10.82
CA ALA A 135 -3.71 -6.10 -12.15
C ALA A 135 -5.14 -6.68 -12.12
N ALA A 136 -5.38 -7.69 -11.29
CA ALA A 136 -6.69 -8.31 -11.14
C ALA A 136 -7.69 -7.39 -10.44
N ASP A 137 -7.29 -6.68 -9.39
CA ASP A 137 -8.16 -5.73 -8.70
C ASP A 137 -8.48 -4.52 -9.58
N PHE A 138 -7.58 -4.11 -10.48
CA PHE A 138 -7.86 -3.03 -11.43
C PHE A 138 -9.03 -3.39 -12.38
N ASP A 139 -9.04 -4.62 -12.89
CA ASP A 139 -10.13 -5.16 -13.71
C ASP A 139 -11.40 -5.37 -12.87
N ALA A 140 -11.29 -6.02 -11.71
CA ALA A 140 -12.43 -6.36 -10.86
C ALA A 140 -13.17 -5.15 -10.27
N LEU A 141 -12.48 -4.01 -10.12
CA LEU A 141 -13.04 -2.74 -9.64
C LEU A 141 -13.50 -1.83 -10.78
N ASP A 142 -13.48 -2.30 -12.04
CA ASP A 142 -13.94 -1.58 -13.23
C ASP A 142 -13.21 -0.23 -13.41
N LEU A 143 -11.90 -0.21 -13.12
CA LEU A 143 -11.10 1.01 -13.19
C LEU A 143 -10.64 1.35 -14.62
N GLU A 144 -11.06 0.57 -15.61
CA GLU A 144 -10.77 0.85 -17.03
C GLU A 144 -11.34 2.19 -17.49
N GLU A 145 -12.43 2.68 -16.89
CA GLU A 145 -13.00 3.99 -17.20
C GLU A 145 -11.97 5.13 -17.05
N ILE A 146 -11.02 5.01 -16.10
CA ILE A 146 -9.91 5.97 -15.92
C ILE A 146 -9.11 6.12 -17.23
N LEU A 147 -8.92 5.02 -17.96
CA LEU A 147 -8.20 4.99 -19.23
C LEU A 147 -9.01 5.60 -20.38
N GLU A 148 -10.30 5.82 -20.22
CA GLU A 148 -11.19 6.39 -21.24
C GLU A 148 -11.48 7.88 -21.01
N LEU A 149 -11.20 8.40 -19.82
CA LEU A 149 -11.39 9.81 -19.48
C LEU A 149 -10.70 10.75 -20.47
N THR A 150 -11.44 11.73 -20.98
CA THR A 150 -10.89 12.80 -21.82
C THR A 150 -10.35 13.97 -20.99
N GLU A 151 -10.69 14.01 -19.71
CA GLU A 151 -10.30 15.05 -18.77
C GLU A 151 -8.87 14.84 -18.23
N PRO A 152 -8.23 15.88 -17.67
CA PRO A 152 -6.97 15.72 -16.95
C PRO A 152 -7.09 14.69 -15.83
N LEU A 153 -6.05 13.87 -15.66
CA LEU A 153 -6.02 12.86 -14.59
C LEU A 153 -5.91 13.54 -13.22
N GLU A 154 -6.72 13.06 -12.27
CA GLU A 154 -6.60 13.43 -10.87
C GLU A 154 -5.40 12.71 -10.22
N GLU A 155 -5.00 13.15 -9.02
CA GLU A 155 -3.86 12.56 -8.30
C GLU A 155 -4.09 11.08 -7.94
N ALA A 156 -5.33 10.72 -7.59
CA ALA A 156 -5.73 9.34 -7.32
C ALA A 156 -5.55 8.47 -8.57
N ASP A 157 -6.05 8.91 -9.73
CA ASP A 157 -5.90 8.20 -11.00
C ASP A 157 -4.43 8.00 -11.38
N VAL A 158 -3.62 9.06 -11.25
CA VAL A 158 -2.18 8.98 -11.52
C VAL A 158 -1.52 7.95 -10.61
N THR A 159 -1.92 7.89 -9.34
CA THR A 159 -1.39 6.94 -8.36
C THR A 159 -1.76 5.50 -8.75
N ILE A 160 -3.03 5.25 -9.04
CA ILE A 160 -3.55 3.94 -9.47
C ILE A 160 -2.83 3.47 -10.73
N LEU A 161 -2.82 4.29 -11.79
CA LEU A 161 -2.21 3.94 -13.07
C LEU A 161 -0.69 3.76 -12.96
N THR A 162 -0.02 4.54 -12.11
CA THR A 162 1.42 4.35 -11.86
C THR A 162 1.69 3.01 -11.20
N CYS A 163 0.89 2.63 -10.20
CA CYS A 163 1.03 1.33 -9.55
C CYS A 163 0.75 0.17 -10.50
N LEU A 164 -0.29 0.28 -11.34
CA LEU A 164 -0.61 -0.71 -12.35
C LEU A 164 0.52 -0.87 -13.38
N ARG A 165 1.07 0.23 -13.90
CA ARG A 165 2.21 0.20 -14.82
C ARG A 165 3.40 -0.53 -14.21
N GLU A 166 3.72 -0.23 -12.96
CA GLU A 166 4.84 -0.86 -12.27
C GLU A 166 4.59 -2.33 -11.96
N ALA A 167 3.34 -2.71 -11.63
CA ALA A 167 2.95 -4.10 -11.45
C ALA A 167 3.08 -4.91 -12.75
N LEU A 168 2.57 -4.39 -13.87
CA LEU A 168 2.71 -5.03 -15.19
C LEU A 168 4.18 -5.16 -15.59
N SER A 169 5.00 -4.14 -15.33
CA SER A 169 6.45 -4.20 -15.54
C SER A 169 7.11 -5.25 -14.64
N GLY A 170 6.64 -5.42 -13.40
CA GLY A 170 7.08 -6.44 -12.46
C GLY A 170 6.76 -7.85 -12.95
N LEU A 171 5.54 -8.08 -13.41
CA LEU A 171 5.11 -9.34 -14.02
C LEU A 171 5.94 -9.68 -15.26
N GLU A 172 6.21 -8.72 -16.13
CA GLU A 172 7.07 -8.95 -17.30
C GLU A 172 8.48 -9.42 -16.93
N ARG A 173 9.03 -8.94 -15.80
CA ARG A 173 10.35 -9.38 -15.31
C ARG A 173 10.32 -10.76 -14.65
N LEU A 174 9.26 -11.08 -13.91
CA LEU A 174 9.22 -12.22 -13.00
C LEU A 174 8.45 -13.43 -13.53
N ASP A 175 7.45 -13.22 -14.38
CA ASP A 175 6.63 -14.28 -14.95
C ASP A 175 7.38 -14.94 -16.11
N GLN A 176 7.65 -16.24 -15.96
CA GLN A 176 8.33 -17.03 -17.00
C GLN A 176 7.52 -17.15 -18.28
N THR A 177 6.20 -16.98 -18.21
CA THR A 177 5.31 -16.98 -19.37
C THR A 177 5.18 -15.59 -20.01
N GLY A 178 5.69 -14.56 -19.34
CA GLY A 178 5.55 -13.16 -19.73
C GLY A 178 4.11 -12.67 -19.61
N LEU A 179 3.88 -11.43 -20.05
CA LEU A 179 2.53 -10.86 -20.07
C LEU A 179 1.64 -11.52 -21.12
N THR A 180 0.38 -11.76 -20.75
CA THR A 180 -0.70 -12.07 -21.69
C THR A 180 -0.93 -10.92 -22.67
N ASP A 181 -1.56 -11.20 -23.82
CA ASP A 181 -1.87 -10.16 -24.80
C ASP A 181 -2.76 -9.05 -24.21
N ALA A 182 -3.72 -9.42 -23.36
CA ALA A 182 -4.57 -8.47 -22.64
C ALA A 182 -3.76 -7.56 -21.71
N GLN A 183 -2.82 -8.12 -20.95
CA GLN A 183 -1.95 -7.34 -20.07
C GLN A 183 -0.99 -6.42 -20.84
N ARG A 184 -0.49 -6.84 -22.02
CA ARG A 184 0.32 -5.96 -22.87
C ARG A 184 -0.48 -4.80 -23.42
N ALA A 185 -1.68 -5.05 -23.93
CA ALA A 185 -2.58 -4.01 -24.40
C ALA A 185 -2.95 -3.02 -23.28
N LEU A 186 -3.18 -3.54 -22.06
CA LEU A 186 -3.39 -2.70 -20.88
C LEU A 186 -2.16 -1.85 -20.55
N ALA A 187 -0.96 -2.42 -20.58
CA ALA A 187 0.29 -1.69 -20.33
C ALA A 187 0.49 -0.53 -21.33
N GLU A 188 0.18 -0.76 -22.62
CA GLU A 188 0.23 0.27 -23.66
C GLU A 188 -0.75 1.41 -23.37
N ARG A 189 -2.03 1.09 -23.08
CA ARG A 189 -3.08 2.07 -22.73
C ARG A 189 -2.70 2.91 -21.51
N VAL A 190 -2.18 2.26 -20.46
CA VAL A 190 -1.73 2.94 -19.22
C VAL A 190 -0.57 3.90 -19.51
N ASN A 191 0.41 3.47 -20.30
CA ASN A 191 1.54 4.32 -20.68
C ASN A 191 1.11 5.53 -21.51
N GLU A 192 0.15 5.33 -22.43
CA GLU A 192 -0.44 6.41 -23.22
C GLU A 192 -1.15 7.43 -22.32
N ALA A 193 -2.02 6.95 -21.42
CA ALA A 193 -2.76 7.81 -20.49
C ALA A 193 -1.83 8.64 -19.61
N LEU A 194 -0.79 8.02 -19.02
CA LEU A 194 0.17 8.70 -18.14
C LEU A 194 1.09 9.69 -18.87
N SER A 195 1.33 9.49 -20.16
CA SER A 195 2.28 10.30 -20.96
C SER A 195 1.60 11.46 -21.68
N ASN A 196 0.37 11.27 -22.15
CA ASN A 196 -0.31 12.21 -23.04
C ASN A 196 -1.35 13.08 -22.32
N ARG A 197 -1.78 12.72 -21.10
CA ARG A 197 -2.79 13.50 -20.38
C ARG A 197 -2.16 14.54 -19.46
N PRO A 198 -2.60 15.81 -19.54
CA PRO A 198 -2.20 16.80 -18.56
C PRO A 198 -2.67 16.35 -17.17
N ARG A 199 -1.86 16.63 -16.16
CA ARG A 199 -2.23 16.41 -14.75
C ARG A 199 -2.91 17.66 -14.23
N VAL A 200 -3.94 17.50 -13.39
CA VAL A 200 -4.46 18.65 -12.64
C VAL A 200 -3.31 19.20 -11.81
N SER A 201 -2.78 20.36 -12.21
CA SER A 201 -1.73 21.03 -11.46
C SER A 201 -2.39 21.58 -10.22
N GLY A 202 -2.03 21.04 -9.05
CA GLY A 202 -2.51 21.56 -7.77
C GLY A 202 -2.33 23.08 -7.73
N SER A 203 -3.45 23.80 -7.80
CA SER A 203 -3.46 25.25 -7.73
C SER A 203 -2.99 25.68 -6.34
N ALA A 204 -1.74 26.14 -6.25
CA ALA A 204 -1.31 27.00 -5.17
C ALA A 204 -1.99 28.38 -5.31
N ALA A 205 -3.12 28.61 -4.62
CA ALA A 205 -3.61 29.96 -4.28
C ALA A 205 -4.70 29.99 -3.19
N ARG A 206 -4.28 30.33 -1.96
CA ARG A 206 -4.86 31.26 -0.96
C ARG A 206 -6.38 31.60 -0.96
N GLY A 207 -6.92 31.60 0.26
CA GLY A 207 -8.09 32.37 0.75
C GLY A 207 -9.28 31.46 1.08
N THR A 208 -9.95 31.49 2.23
CA THR A 208 -10.11 32.44 3.35
C THR A 208 -10.67 31.68 4.56
N GLU A 209 -10.51 32.23 5.78
CA GLU A 209 -10.99 31.75 7.08
C GLU A 209 -12.46 31.26 7.11
N PRO A 210 -12.81 30.30 8.01
CA PRO A 210 -14.20 29.93 8.23
C PRO A 210 -14.89 30.84 9.27
N PRO A 211 -16.22 30.96 9.21
CA PRO A 211 -17.02 31.61 10.26
C PRO A 211 -17.06 30.80 11.56
#